data_AF-A0A7S6S223-F1
#
_entry.id   AF-A0A7S6S223-F1
#
_cell.length_a   1.000
_cell.length_b   1.000
_cell.length_c   1.000
_cell.angle_alpha   90.00
_cell.angle_beta   90.00
_cell.angle_gamma   90.00
#
_symmetry.space_group_name_H-M   'P 1'
#
loop_
_entity.id
_entity.type
_entity.pdbx_description
1 polymer ?
#
loop_
_entity_poly.entity_id
_entity_poly.type
_entity_poly.pdbx_seq_one_letter_code
_entity_poly.pdbx_strand_id
1 'polypeptide(L)' 'MGSELQTSGTWARWMWPLRSRKVQVAVATVVAAYAAQAGFVFSEETVVTVLGVGVALILGIAHEDAGRSARP' A
#
# COMPACT_ATOMS: atom_id res chain seq x y z
N MET A 1 -39.09 -10.80 0.47
CA MET A 1 -38.41 -11.49 1.61
C MET A 1 -37.50 -12.52 0.98
N GLY A 2 -36.20 -12.35 0.85
CA GLY A 2 -35.23 -11.65 1.67
C GLY A 2 -33.95 -12.47 1.52
N SER A 3 -33.24 -12.30 0.40
CA SER A 3 -31.96 -12.97 0.18
C SER A 3 -30.88 -12.18 0.90
N GLU A 4 -30.80 -12.37 2.21
CA GLU A 4 -29.70 -11.89 3.03
C GLU A 4 -28.41 -12.57 2.56
N LEU A 5 -27.56 -11.75 1.96
CA LEU A 5 -26.25 -12.11 1.42
C LEU A 5 -25.34 -12.68 2.53
N GLN A 6 -25.28 -14.01 2.61
CA GLN A 6 -24.21 -14.73 3.31
C GLN A 6 -22.90 -14.64 2.49
N THR A 7 -22.29 -13.46 2.43
CA THR A 7 -21.01 -13.24 1.72
C THR A 7 -19.98 -12.49 2.56
N SER A 8 -20.10 -12.52 3.89
CA SER A 8 -19.21 -11.77 4.78
C SER A 8 -17.88 -12.50 5.11
N GLY A 9 -17.79 -13.83 4.95
CA GLY A 9 -16.60 -14.60 5.32
C GLY A 9 -15.47 -14.64 4.27
N THR A 10 -15.82 -14.70 2.98
CA THR A 10 -14.85 -14.97 1.90
C THR A 10 -14.11 -13.71 1.44
N TRP A 11 -14.82 -12.58 1.36
CA TRP A 11 -14.24 -11.27 0.99
C TRP A 11 -13.23 -10.77 2.02
N ALA A 12 -13.53 -10.91 3.31
CA ALA A 12 -12.62 -10.52 4.39
C ALA A 12 -11.30 -11.31 4.38
N ARG A 13 -11.36 -12.61 4.04
CA ARG A 13 -10.17 -13.44 3.87
C ARG A 13 -9.36 -13.04 2.63
N TRP A 14 -10.00 -12.62 1.53
CA TRP A 14 -9.29 -12.22 0.32
C TRP A 14 -8.66 -10.82 0.43
N MET A 15 -9.26 -9.95 1.24
CA MET A 15 -8.72 -8.62 1.58
C MET A 15 -7.66 -8.64 2.70
N TRP A 16 -7.31 -9.80 3.24
CA TRP A 16 -6.23 -9.93 4.23
C TRP A 16 -4.90 -9.26 3.83
N PRO A 17 -4.49 -9.21 2.54
CA PRO A 17 -3.24 -8.55 2.14
C PRO A 17 -3.32 -7.03 2.35
N LEU A 18 -4.50 -6.42 2.19
CA LEU A 18 -4.73 -4.98 2.40
C LEU A 18 -4.60 -4.56 3.88
N ARG A 19 -4.59 -5.54 4.80
CA ARG A 19 -4.33 -5.32 6.22
C ARG A 19 -2.83 -5.23 6.54
N SER A 20 -1.97 -5.64 5.61
CA SER A 20 -0.52 -5.48 5.74
C SER A 20 -0.13 -4.02 5.57
N ARG A 21 0.62 -3.48 6.54
CA ARG A 21 1.14 -2.10 6.50
C ARG A 21 1.92 -1.81 5.21
N LYS A 22 2.58 -2.84 4.65
CA LYS A 22 3.36 -2.76 3.41
C LYS A 22 2.48 -2.50 2.19
N VAL A 23 1.33 -3.18 2.13
CA VAL A 23 0.35 -3.01 1.06
C VAL A 23 -0.35 -1.67 1.19
N GLN A 24 -0.63 -1.21 2.40
CA GLN A 24 -1.23 0.11 2.65
C GLN A 24 -0.31 1.25 2.20
N VAL A 25 1.00 1.15 2.49
CA VAL A 25 1.99 2.13 2.02
C VAL A 25 2.08 2.13 0.50
N ALA A 26 2.19 0.96 -0.13
CA ALA A 26 2.26 0.87 -1.60
C ALA A 26 1.01 1.45 -2.28
N VAL A 27 -0.18 1.14 -1.75
CA VAL A 27 -1.44 1.70 -2.25
C VAL A 27 -1.48 3.22 -2.06
N ALA A 28 -1.05 3.75 -0.91
CA ALA A 28 -1.00 5.19 -0.67
C ALA A 28 -0.07 5.91 -1.66
N THR A 29 1.09 5.34 -1.98
CA THR A 29 2.02 5.89 -2.98
C THR A 29 1.41 5.90 -4.39
N VAL A 30 0.77 4.79 -4.79
CA VAL A 30 0.10 4.71 -6.11
C VAL A 30 -1.04 5.71 -6.21
N VAL A 31 -1.86 5.86 -5.16
CA VAL A 31 -2.95 6.84 -5.12
C VAL A 31 -2.42 8.27 -5.19
N ALA A 32 -1.35 8.59 -4.46
CA ALA A 32 -0.73 9.91 -4.51
C ALA A 32 -0.17 10.24 -5.91
N ALA A 33 0.46 9.27 -6.57
CA ALA A 33 0.97 9.43 -7.93
C ALA A 33 -0.18 9.63 -8.95
N TYR A 34 -1.26 8.86 -8.85
CA TYR A 34 -2.43 9.03 -9.73
C TYR A 34 -3.18 10.33 -9.48
N ALA A 35 -3.28 10.79 -8.23
CA ALA A 35 -3.83 12.10 -7.91
C ALA A 35 -3.01 13.20 -8.59
N ALA A 36 -1.67 13.08 -8.58
CA ALA A 36 -0.81 14.04 -9.27
C ALA A 36 -1.01 14.03 -10.80
N GLN A 37 -1.15 12.85 -11.39
CA GLN A 37 -1.45 12.73 -12.81
C GLN A 37 -2.85 13.30 -13.17
N ALA A 38 -3.81 13.23 -12.26
CA ALA A 38 -5.18 13.73 -12.46
C ALA A 38 -5.31 15.27 -12.41
N GLY A 39 -4.19 16.01 -12.33
CA GLY A 39 -4.19 17.47 -12.37
C GLY A 39 -4.35 18.13 -10.99
N PHE A 40 -4.27 17.35 -9.89
CA PHE A 40 -3.96 17.95 -8.60
C PHE A 40 -2.56 18.55 -8.70
N VAL A 41 -2.45 19.88 -8.55
CA VAL A 41 -1.18 20.60 -8.69
C VAL A 41 -0.26 20.19 -7.54
N PHE A 42 0.75 19.38 -7.85
CA PHE A 42 1.85 19.08 -6.93
C PHE A 42 3.13 19.70 -7.48
N SER A 43 3.94 20.30 -6.61
CA SER A 43 5.26 20.77 -7.00
C SER A 43 6.15 19.58 -7.38
N GLU A 44 7.13 19.79 -8.24
CA GLU A 44 8.14 18.78 -8.60
C GLU A 44 8.81 18.21 -7.34
N GLU A 45 9.10 19.08 -6.37
CA GLU A 45 9.56 18.72 -5.03
C GLU A 45 8.63 17.72 -4.32
N THR A 46 7.30 17.92 -4.41
CA THR A 46 6.32 17.01 -3.81
C THR A 46 6.35 15.65 -4.48
N VAL A 47 6.44 15.60 -5.82
CA VAL A 47 6.52 14.35 -6.58
C VAL A 47 7.79 13.59 -6.24
N VAL A 48 8.94 14.26 -6.23
CA VAL A 48 10.23 13.67 -5.87
C VAL A 48 10.24 13.20 -4.42
N THR A 49 9.61 13.94 -3.50
CA THR A 49 9.48 13.54 -2.09
C THR A 49 8.62 12.28 -1.96
N VAL A 50 7.47 12.21 -2.63
CA VAL A 50 6.60 11.02 -2.60
C VAL A 50 7.33 9.80 -3.16
N LEU A 51 8.03 9.96 -4.28
CA LEU A 51 8.83 8.88 -4.87
C LEU A 51 9.97 8.45 -3.94
N GLY A 52 10.72 9.38 -3.38
CA GLY A 52 11.83 9.10 -2.46
C GLY A 52 11.37 8.41 -1.18
N VAL A 53 10.29 8.90 -0.56
CA VAL A 53 9.68 8.29 0.62
C VAL A 53 9.12 6.90 0.30
N GLY A 54 8.46 6.74 -0.85
CA GLY A 54 7.93 5.45 -1.30
C GLY A 54 9.04 4.41 -1.47
N VAL A 55 10.13 4.77 -2.16
CA VAL A 55 11.31 3.91 -2.34
C VAL A 55 11.94 3.56 -0.98
N ALA A 56 12.13 4.54 -0.10
CA ALA A 56 12.73 4.31 1.22
C ALA A 56 11.90 3.35 2.08
N LEU A 57 10.57 3.46 2.05
CA LEU A 57 9.68 2.56 2.78
C LEU A 57 9.73 1.14 2.22
N ILE A 58 9.68 0.98 0.89
CA ILE A 58 9.80 -0.35 0.24
C ILE A 58 11.15 -1.00 0.59
N LEU A 59 12.24 -0.24 0.51
CA LEU A 59 13.58 -0.74 0.79
C LEU A 59 13.75 -1.12 2.27
N GLY A 60 13.26 -0.29 3.19
CA GLY A 60 13.31 -0.56 4.63
C GLY A 60 12.51 -1.81 5.02
N ILE A 61 11.34 -1.99 4.41
CA ILE A 61 10.52 -3.21 4.54
C ILE A 61 11.29 -4.45 4.07
N ALA A 62 11.89 -4.37 2.87
CA ALA A 62 12.65 -5.48 2.31
C ALA A 62 13.86 -5.84 3.19
N HIS A 63 14.55 -4.83 3.73
CA HIS A 63 15.67 -5.02 4.65
C HIS A 63 15.24 -5.67 5.97
N GLU A 64 14.13 -5.20 6.56
CA GLU A 64 13.57 -5.77 7.78
C GLU A 64 13.13 -7.23 7.59
N ASP A 65 12.56 -7.56 6.42
CA ASP A 65 12.15 -8.93 6.06
C ASP A 65 13.33 -9.88 5.85
N ALA A 66 14.40 -9.39 5.20
CA ALA A 66 15.63 -10.15 5.04
C ALA A 66 16.23 -10.49 6.43
N GLY A 67 16.22 -9.54 7.36
CA GLY A 67 16.69 -9.75 8.74
C GLY A 67 15.83 -10.75 9.54
N ARG A 68 14.51 -10.78 9.33
CA ARG A 68 13.63 -11.80 9.94
C ARG A 68 13.87 -13.20 9.35
N SER A 69 14.05 -13.30 8.04
CA SER A 69 14.27 -14.58 7.36
C SER A 69 15.65 -15.18 7.66
N ALA A 70 16.59 -14.36 8.11
CA ALA A 70 17.95 -14.77 8.47
C ALA A 70 18.11 -15.25 9.92
N ARG A 71 17.08 -15.11 10.79
CA ARG A 71 17.12 -15.65 12.16
C ARG A 71 16.70 -17.13 12.15
N PRO A 72 17.54 -18.07 12.63
CA PRO A 72 17.22 -19.50 12.68
C PRO A 72 16.09 -19.83 13.65
#